data_AF-A0A6G5QFQ3-F1
#
_entry.id   AF-A0A6G5QFQ3-F1
#
_cell.length_a   1.000
_cell.length_b   1.000
_cell.length_c   1.000
_cell.angle_alpha   90.00
_cell.angle_beta   90.00
_cell.angle_gamma   90.00
#
_symmetry.space_group_name_H-M   'P 1'
#
loop_
_entity.id
_entity.type
_entity.pdbx_description
1 polymer ?
#
loop_
_entity_poly.entity_id
_entity_poly.type
_entity_poly.pdbx_seq_one_letter_code
_entity_poly.pdbx_strand_id
1 'polypeptide(L)' 'MDTQNDTWVTPRIAKELLGVKQTATLTKLAVKGFIKRTKANSKIIYYSKNSILSYLSGMGA' A
#
# COMPACT_ATOMS: atom_id res chain seq x y z
N MET A 1 -5.83 -16.78 -15.04
CA MET A 1 -4.98 -16.62 -13.84
C MET A 1 -4.27 -15.29 -14.01
N ASP A 2 -4.92 -14.19 -13.63
CA ASP A 2 -4.35 -12.86 -13.74
C ASP A 2 -3.30 -12.68 -12.64
N THR A 3 -2.10 -13.15 -12.92
CA THR A 3 -0.87 -12.82 -12.19
C THR A 3 -0.54 -11.36 -12.51
N GLN A 4 -1.41 -10.43 -12.10
CA GLN A 4 -1.04 -9.02 -12.09
C GLN A 4 0.16 -8.92 -11.16
N ASN A 5 1.32 -8.65 -11.76
CA ASN A 5 2.61 -8.51 -11.10
C ASN A 5 2.47 -7.45 -10.00
N ASP A 6 2.20 -7.87 -8.76
CA ASP A 6 1.93 -6.97 -7.65
C ASP A 6 3.16 -6.09 -7.47
N THR A 7 3.02 -4.83 -7.84
CA THR A 7 4.14 -3.91 -7.82
C THR A 7 4.30 -3.39 -6.40
N TRP A 8 5.33 -3.86 -5.72
CA TRP A 8 5.70 -3.41 -4.39
C TRP A 8 6.38 -2.05 -4.47
N VAL A 9 5.81 -1.06 -3.78
CA VAL A 9 6.31 0.32 -3.79
C VAL A 9 6.79 0.74 -2.40
N THR A 10 7.73 1.69 -2.37
CA THR A 10 8.26 2.23 -1.12
C THR A 10 7.20 3.07 -0.38
N PRO A 11 7.40 3.37 0.91
CA PRO A 11 6.47 4.21 1.66
C PRO A 11 6.30 5.60 1.05
N ARG A 12 7.31 6.12 0.32
CA ARG A 12 7.22 7.41 -0.37
C ARG A 12 6.17 7.37 -1.49
N ILE A 13 6.28 6.40 -2.38
CA ILE A 13 5.36 6.25 -3.52
C ILE A 13 3.96 5.90 -3.01
N ALA A 14 3.86 5.02 -2.00
CA ALA A 14 2.57 4.67 -1.39
C ALA A 14 1.84 5.90 -0.82
N LYS A 15 2.59 6.85 -0.23
CA LYS A 15 2.05 8.11 0.28
C LYS A 15 1.53 9.01 -0.84
N GLU A 16 2.28 9.13 -1.93
CA GLU A 16 1.89 9.90 -3.11
C GLU A 16 0.60 9.33 -3.73
N LEU A 17 0.51 8.00 -3.87
CA LEU A 17 -0.69 7.33 -4.38
C LEU A 17 -1.93 7.56 -3.51
N LEU A 18 -1.78 7.50 -2.17
CA LEU A 18 -2.89 7.73 -1.24
C LEU A 18 -3.18 9.21 -0.97
N GLY A 19 -2.36 10.14 -1.49
CA GLY A 19 -2.48 11.56 -1.15
C GLY A 19 -2.24 11.88 0.33
N VAL A 20 -1.49 11.04 1.06
CA VAL A 20 -1.24 11.21 2.50
C VAL A 20 0.19 11.64 2.79
N LYS A 21 0.39 12.57 3.73
CA LYS A 21 1.73 13.06 4.10
C LYS A 21 2.44 12.17 5.12
N GLN A 22 1.67 11.46 5.96
CA GLN A 22 2.18 10.72 7.11
C GLN A 22 2.28 9.22 6.85
N THR A 23 3.44 8.63 7.18
CA THR A 23 3.64 7.17 7.14
C THR A 23 2.77 6.45 8.17
N ALA A 24 2.39 7.11 9.27
CA ALA A 24 1.47 6.55 10.25
C ALA A 24 0.12 6.16 9.63
N THR A 25 -0.37 6.91 8.64
CA THR A 25 -1.61 6.59 7.92
C THR A 25 -1.47 5.31 7.11
N LEU A 26 -0.34 5.14 6.39
CA LEU A 26 -0.04 3.88 5.69
C LEU A 26 -0.02 2.68 6.64
N THR A 27 0.66 2.84 7.78
CA THR A 27 0.73 1.78 8.80
C THR A 27 -0.65 1.44 9.35
N LYS A 28 -1.49 2.44 9.64
CA LYS A 28 -2.86 2.22 10.11
C LYS A 28 -3.69 1.48 9.08
N LEU A 29 -3.64 1.87 7.81
CA LEU A 29 -4.36 1.20 6.73
C LEU A 29 -3.90 -0.26 6.57
N ALA A 30 -2.60 -0.50 6.65
CA ALA A 30 -2.05 -1.84 6.56
C ALA A 30 -2.41 -2.73 7.77
N VAL A 31 -2.37 -2.18 8.98
CA VAL A 31 -2.77 -2.89 10.21
C VAL A 31 -4.26 -3.22 10.20
N LYS A 32 -5.10 -2.33 9.65
CA LYS A 32 -6.53 -2.58 9.47
C LYS A 32 -6.85 -3.55 8.31
N GLY A 33 -5.86 -3.98 7.54
CA GLY A 33 -6.04 -4.91 6.42
C GLY A 33 -6.53 -4.25 5.12
N PHE A 34 -6.63 -2.93 5.06
CA PHE A 34 -7.07 -2.21 3.85
C PHE A 34 -6.03 -2.25 2.73
N ILE A 35 -4.74 -2.26 3.07
CA ILE A 35 -3.64 -2.34 2.10
C ILE A 35 -2.63 -3.40 2.54
N LYS A 36 -2.03 -4.13 1.59
CA LYS A 36 -0.99 -5.10 1.91
C LYS A 36 0.36 -4.40 2.10
N ARG A 37 1.12 -4.85 3.10
CA ARG A 37 2.53 -4.49 3.31
C ARG A 37 3.39 -5.74 3.40
N THR A 38 4.62 -5.65 2.94
CA THR A 38 5.64 -6.68 3.12
C THR A 38 6.92 -6.08 3.65
N LYS A 39 7.75 -6.91 4.27
CA LYS A 39 9.11 -6.57 4.69
C LYS A 39 10.07 -7.35 3.81
N ALA A 40 10.81 -6.67 2.94
CA ALA A 40 11.82 -7.34 2.11
C ALA A 40 13.12 -7.62 2.90
N ASN A 41 13.33 -6.90 4.02
CA ASN A 41 14.41 -7.12 4.98
C ASN A 41 13.99 -6.51 6.34
N SER A 42 14.78 -6.68 7.41
CA SER A 42 14.46 -6.20 8.77
C SER A 42 14.19 -4.70 8.90
N LYS A 43 14.55 -3.88 7.90
CA LYS A 43 14.39 -2.41 7.94
C LYS A 43 13.53 -1.80 6.84
N ILE A 44 13.25 -2.51 5.73
CA ILE A 44 12.57 -1.92 4.58
C ILE A 44 11.17 -2.49 4.42
N ILE A 45 10.17 -1.61 4.55
CA ILE A 45 8.75 -1.91 4.36
C ILE A 45 8.34 -1.46 2.97
N TYR A 46 7.69 -2.35 2.24
CA TYR A 46 7.04 -2.06 0.97
C TYR A 46 5.53 -2.26 1.09
N TYR A 47 4.79 -1.57 0.22
CA TYR A 47 3.34 -1.64 0.13
C TYR A 47 2.93 -2.11 -1.26
N SER A 48 1.88 -2.93 -1.33
CA SER A 48 1.32 -3.39 -2.59
C SER A 48 0.62 -2.21 -3.28
N LYS A 49 1.11 -1.82 -4.47
CA LYS A 49 0.47 -0.79 -5.29
C LYS A 49 -0.96 -1.19 -5.64
N ASN A 50 -1.18 -2.46 -6.00
CA ASN A 50 -2.52 -2.94 -6.37
C ASN A 50 -3.49 -2.88 -5.21
N SER A 51 -3.05 -3.22 -4.00
CA SER A 51 -3.91 -3.11 -2.80
C SER A 51 -4.26 -1.66 -2.49
N ILE A 52 -3.31 -0.74 -2.67
CA ILE A 52 -3.56 0.71 -2.51
C ILE A 52 -4.58 1.21 -3.55
N LEU A 53 -4.38 0.85 -4.81
CA LEU A 53 -5.31 1.25 -5.88
C LEU A 53 -6.70 0.63 -5.66
N SER A 54 -6.77 -0.64 -5.27
CA SER A 54 -8.04 -1.32 -4.96
C SER A 54 -8.77 -0.64 -3.80
N TYR A 55 -8.04 -0.23 -2.76
CA TYR A 55 -8.60 0.54 -1.66
C TYR A 55 -9.16 1.89 -2.14
N LEU A 56 -8.43 2.62 -2.99
CA LEU A 56 -8.90 3.88 -3.55
C LEU A 56 -10.10 3.71 -4.48
N SER A 57 -10.12 2.67 -5.31
CA SER A 57 -11.24 2.34 -6.19
C SER A 57 -12.49 1.88 -5.43
N GLY A 58 -12.32 1.15 -4.32
CA GLY A 58 -13.42 0.70 -3.46
C GLY A 58 -13.92 1.76 -2.47
N MET A 59 -13.16 2.83 -2.25
CA MET A 59 -13.57 3.98 -1.43
C MET A 59 -14.54 4.93 -2.16
N GLY A 60 -14.83 4.66 -3.44
CA GLY A 60 -15.77 5.41 -4.28
C GLY A 60 -17.10 4.71 -4.57
N ALA A 61 -17.46 3.66 -3.82
CA ALA A 61 -18.76 2.99 -3.90
C ALA A 61 -19.66 3.36 -2.71
#